data_AF-A0A7T5ES84-F1
#
_entry.id   AF-A0A7T5ES84-F1
#
_cell.length_a   1.000
_cell.length_b   1.000
_cell.length_c   1.000
_cell.angle_alpha   90.00
_cell.angle_beta   90.00
_cell.angle_gamma   90.00
#
_symmetry.space_group_name_H-M   'P 1'
#
loop_
_entity.id
_entity.type
_entity.pdbx_description
1 polymer ?
#
loop_
_entity_poly.entity_id
_entity_poly.type
_entity_poly.pdbx_seq_one_letter_code
_entity_poly.pdbx_strand_id
1 'polypeptide(L)'
;MAGSRRRGCIKSSGEKIQLIIRRMRCEGCKRIHHELPNLLVPYKRYEAESIEQVVTQEAPAVGADESTLRRIRTWFEIWSVYATRCLASIAHRMEFPVENGSNPLQFSLQSIGQAESHQNNGWLGKVVRPIVNMNLWVQTRSAFLSE
;
A
#
# COMPACT_ATOMS: atom_id res chain seq x y z
N MET A 1 7.77 11.83 21.41
CA MET A 1 7.27 10.48 20.99
C MET A 1 5.99 10.18 21.77
N ALA A 2 4.93 9.70 21.12
CA ALA A 2 3.62 9.48 21.76
C ALA A 2 3.37 8.00 22.14
N GLY A 3 4.45 7.24 22.34
CA GLY A 3 4.43 5.81 22.65
C GLY A 3 4.47 4.90 21.42
N SER A 4 4.06 3.65 21.60
CA SER A 4 3.96 2.64 20.54
C SER A 4 2.60 1.92 20.59
N ARG A 5 2.29 1.15 19.56
CA ARG A 5 1.06 0.35 19.47
C ARG A 5 1.36 -0.98 18.80
N ARG A 6 0.71 -2.05 19.28
CA ARG A 6 0.73 -3.37 18.61
C ARG A 6 -0.18 -3.36 17.37
N ARG A 7 0.33 -3.88 16.25
CA ARG A 7 -0.41 -4.06 15.00
C ARG A 7 -0.24 -5.50 14.51
N GLY A 8 -1.34 -6.22 14.34
CA GLY A 8 -1.34 -7.53 13.71
C GLY A 8 -1.10 -7.46 12.20
N CYS A 9 -0.39 -8.44 11.68
CA CYS A 9 -0.14 -8.67 10.25
C CYS A 9 -0.15 -10.18 9.97
N ILE A 10 -0.59 -10.58 8.78
CA ILE A 10 -0.64 -11.96 8.32
C ILE A 10 0.38 -12.10 7.18
N LYS A 11 1.29 -13.06 7.30
CA LYS A 11 2.26 -13.38 6.25
C LYS A 11 1.64 -14.28 5.17
N SER A 12 2.36 -14.47 4.07
CA SER A 12 1.98 -15.39 3.00
C SER A 12 1.70 -16.82 3.49
N SER A 13 2.41 -17.30 4.52
CA SER A 13 2.18 -18.62 5.13
C SER A 13 0.88 -18.74 5.94
N GLY A 14 0.14 -17.65 6.16
CA GLY A 14 -0.97 -17.58 7.11
C GLY A 14 -0.53 -17.32 8.56
N GLU A 15 0.78 -17.25 8.83
CA GLU A 15 1.33 -16.90 10.14
C GLU A 15 0.88 -15.49 10.56
N LYS A 16 0.34 -15.37 11.78
CA LYS A 16 -0.06 -14.10 12.38
C LYS A 16 1.09 -13.54 13.21
N ILE A 17 1.67 -12.43 12.77
CA ILE A 17 2.71 -11.70 13.50
C ILE A 17 2.15 -10.43 14.16
N GLN A 18 2.81 -9.98 15.22
CA GLN A 18 2.54 -8.69 15.86
C GLN A 18 3.74 -7.75 15.71
N LEU A 19 3.50 -6.60 15.08
CA LEU A 19 4.48 -5.53 14.94
C LEU A 19 4.29 -4.49 16.04
N ILE A 20 5.37 -3.90 16.51
CA ILE A 20 5.37 -2.74 17.41
C ILE A 20 5.59 -1.50 16.56
N ILE A 21 4.55 -0.68 16.41
CA ILE A 21 4.56 0.52 15.56
C ILE A 21 4.71 1.77 16.43
N ARG A 22 5.62 2.67 16.05
CA ARG A 22 5.81 3.94 16.75
C ARG A 22 4.62 4.88 16.54
N ARG A 23 4.30 5.66 17.57
CA ARG A 23 3.32 6.75 17.52
C ARG A 23 4.05 8.08 17.58
N MET A 24 3.86 8.90 16.56
CA MET A 24 4.51 10.20 16.42
C MET A 24 3.46 11.30 16.37
N ARG A 25 3.73 12.44 17.02
CA ARG A 25 2.89 13.62 16.89
C ARG A 25 3.35 14.40 15.66
N CYS A 26 2.46 14.64 14.71
CA CYS A 26 2.78 15.43 13.54
C CYS A 26 2.83 16.91 13.92
N GLU A 27 3.89 17.60 13.51
CA GLU A 27 4.07 19.02 13.77
C GLU A 27 3.11 19.88 12.94
N GLY A 28 2.74 19.43 11.74
CA GLY A 28 1.79 20.12 10.86
C GLY A 28 0.35 20.04 11.37
N CYS A 29 -0.24 18.84 11.41
CA CYS A 29 -1.66 18.68 11.77
C CYS A 29 -1.94 18.54 13.27
N LYS A 30 -0.89 18.51 14.11
CA LYS A 30 -0.95 18.34 15.59
C LYS A 30 -1.58 17.04 16.10
N ARG A 31 -1.93 16.09 15.23
CA ARG A 31 -2.49 14.77 15.57
C ARG A 31 -1.40 13.72 15.79
N ILE A 32 -1.78 12.59 16.41
CA ILE A 32 -0.90 11.42 16.57
C ILE A 32 -1.08 10.51 15.36
N HIS A 33 0.01 10.26 14.64
CA HIS A 33 0.10 9.31 13.54
C HIS A 33 0.81 8.04 13.98
N HIS A 34 0.44 6.93 13.35
CA HIS A 34 1.18 5.68 13.44
C HIS A 34 2.23 5.65 12.35
N GLU A 35 3.40 5.14 12.68
CA GLU A 35 4.39 4.76 11.67
C GLU A 35 3.78 3.76 10.68
N LEU A 36 4.20 3.87 9.42
CA LEU A 36 3.81 2.96 8.36
C LEU A 36 5.06 2.26 7.81
N PRO A 37 5.38 1.04 8.30
CA PRO A 37 6.40 0.19 7.69
C PRO A 37 6.02 -0.20 6.26
N ASN A 38 6.99 -0.36 5.37
CA ASN A 38 6.75 -0.77 3.98
C ASN A 38 6.07 -2.15 3.86
N LEU A 39 6.21 -3.00 4.88
CA LEU A 39 5.52 -4.30 4.99
C LEU A 39 3.99 -4.15 5.11
N LEU A 40 3.48 -2.97 5.49
CA LEU A 40 2.07 -2.76 5.77
C LEU A 40 1.40 -1.89 4.72
N VAL A 41 0.19 -2.31 4.32
CA VAL A 41 -0.77 -1.47 3.63
C VAL A 41 -1.85 -1.03 4.62
N PRO A 42 -2.19 0.26 4.73
CA PRO A 42 -3.22 0.72 5.64
C PRO A 42 -4.54 -0.06 5.47
N TYR A 43 -5.18 -0.38 6.60
CA TYR A 43 -6.43 -1.16 6.67
C TYR A 43 -6.38 -2.60 6.10
N LYS A 44 -5.22 -3.07 5.65
CA LYS A 44 -5.04 -4.47 5.26
C LYS A 44 -4.46 -5.29 6.41
N ARG A 45 -4.79 -6.58 6.38
CA ARG A 45 -4.37 -7.58 7.38
C ARG A 45 -3.14 -8.33 6.89
N TYR A 46 -3.07 -8.62 5.60
CA TYR A 46 -1.91 -9.25 4.97
C TYR A 46 -0.79 -8.23 4.77
N GLU A 47 0.44 -8.72 4.80
CA GLU A 47 1.61 -7.94 4.43
C GLU A 47 1.55 -7.49 2.96
N ALA A 48 2.27 -6.42 2.64
CA ALA A 48 2.33 -5.85 1.30
C ALA A 48 2.73 -6.90 0.26
N GLU A 49 3.76 -7.71 0.54
CA GLU A 49 4.24 -8.76 -0.36
C GLU A 49 3.17 -9.81 -0.69
N SER A 50 2.40 -10.24 0.32
CA SER A 50 1.27 -11.16 0.08
C SER A 50 0.23 -10.52 -0.84
N ILE A 51 -0.07 -9.23 -0.65
CA ILE A 51 -1.01 -8.51 -1.52
C ILE A 51 -0.46 -8.41 -2.94
N GLU A 52 0.83 -8.11 -3.10
CA GLU A 52 1.51 -8.06 -4.41
C GLU A 52 1.36 -9.39 -5.15
N GLN A 53 1.62 -10.52 -4.47
CA GLN A 53 1.44 -11.84 -5.07
C GLN A 53 -0.01 -12.07 -5.53
N VAL A 54 -1.00 -11.71 -4.70
CA VAL A 54 -2.42 -11.91 -5.01
C VAL A 54 -2.89 -11.10 -6.23
N VAL A 55 -2.34 -9.90 -6.45
CA VAL A 55 -2.75 -9.01 -7.56
C VAL A 55 -1.96 -9.24 -8.83
N THR A 56 -0.79 -9.89 -8.74
CA THR A 56 0.07 -10.17 -9.90
C THR A 56 -0.02 -11.62 -10.40
N GLN A 57 -0.37 -12.57 -9.52
CA GLN A 57 -0.40 -14.00 -9.85
C GLN A 57 -1.83 -14.53 -9.94
N GLU A 58 -2.08 -15.39 -10.93
CA GLU A 58 -3.35 -16.10 -11.11
C GLU A 58 -3.60 -17.07 -9.93
N ALA A 59 -2.55 -17.82 -9.55
CA ALA A 59 -2.56 -18.78 -8.45
C ALA A 59 -1.53 -18.39 -7.37
N PRO A 60 -1.85 -17.43 -6.47
CA PRO A 60 -0.92 -16.94 -5.48
C PRO A 60 -0.66 -17.98 -4.38
N ALA A 61 0.61 -18.12 -3.97
CA ALA A 61 1.01 -18.97 -2.84
C ALA A 61 0.78 -18.29 -1.48
N VAL A 62 -0.45 -17.80 -1.26
CA VAL A 62 -0.86 -17.10 -0.04
C VAL A 62 -1.90 -17.92 0.71
N GLY A 63 -1.64 -18.20 1.99
CA GLY A 63 -2.52 -18.90 2.92
C GLY A 63 -3.75 -18.09 3.30
N ALA A 64 -4.63 -17.88 2.32
CA ALA A 64 -5.91 -17.19 2.43
C ALA A 64 -7.00 -17.99 1.71
N ASP A 65 -8.24 -17.84 2.15
CA ASP A 65 -9.39 -18.39 1.44
C ASP A 65 -9.67 -17.60 0.14
N GLU A 66 -10.29 -18.26 -0.84
CA GLU A 66 -10.59 -17.68 -2.14
C GLU A 66 -11.44 -16.39 -2.03
N SER A 67 -12.31 -16.31 -1.02
CA SER A 67 -13.12 -15.11 -0.78
C SER A 67 -12.26 -13.91 -0.36
N THR A 68 -11.19 -14.13 0.42
CA THR A 68 -10.22 -13.09 0.79
C THR A 68 -9.36 -12.70 -0.41
N LEU A 69 -8.88 -13.66 -1.20
CA LEU A 69 -8.11 -13.39 -2.41
C LEU A 69 -8.90 -12.49 -3.37
N ARG A 70 -10.17 -12.84 -3.63
CA ARG A 70 -11.09 -12.04 -4.45
C ARG A 70 -11.27 -10.62 -3.92
N ARG A 71 -11.48 -10.46 -2.61
CA ARG A 71 -11.64 -9.13 -1.97
C ARG A 71 -10.38 -8.28 -2.09
N ILE A 72 -9.20 -8.89 -2.02
CA ILE A 72 -7.93 -8.19 -2.23
C ILE A 72 -7.83 -7.71 -3.68
N ARG A 73 -8.12 -8.58 -4.66
CA ARG A 73 -8.11 -8.23 -6.09
C ARG A 73 -9.09 -7.09 -6.41
N THR A 74 -10.35 -7.24 -6.03
CA THR A 74 -11.37 -6.20 -6.23
C THR A 74 -11.00 -4.87 -5.59
N TRP A 75 -10.45 -4.91 -4.36
CA TRP A 75 -9.96 -3.69 -3.73
C TRP A 75 -8.84 -3.05 -4.54
N PHE A 76 -7.87 -3.84 -5.00
CA PHE A 76 -6.71 -3.33 -5.72
C PHE A 76 -7.09 -2.73 -7.06
N GLU A 77 -7.99 -3.37 -7.81
CA GLU A 77 -8.54 -2.86 -9.07
C GLU A 77 -9.11 -1.46 -8.89
N ILE A 78 -10.01 -1.27 -7.90
CA ILE A 78 -10.63 0.04 -7.61
C ILE A 78 -9.58 1.05 -7.11
N TRP A 79 -8.72 0.63 -6.18
CA TRP A 79 -7.74 1.51 -5.56
C TRP A 79 -6.64 1.96 -6.53
N SER A 80 -6.22 1.10 -7.47
CA SER A 80 -5.14 1.40 -8.42
C SER A 80 -5.46 2.59 -9.32
N VAL A 81 -6.72 2.74 -9.75
CA VAL A 81 -7.20 3.88 -10.52
C VAL A 81 -7.09 5.18 -9.71
N TYR A 82 -7.47 5.15 -8.45
CA TYR A 82 -7.32 6.29 -7.55
C TYR A 82 -5.84 6.62 -7.28
N ALA A 83 -5.05 5.60 -6.93
CA ALA A 83 -3.63 5.71 -6.64
C ALA A 83 -2.87 6.36 -7.79
N THR A 84 -3.19 5.99 -9.03
CA THR A 84 -2.66 6.59 -10.25
C THR A 84 -2.79 8.11 -10.26
N ARG A 85 -4.00 8.61 -9.99
CA ARG A 85 -4.29 10.05 -10.02
C ARG A 85 -3.59 10.77 -8.87
N CYS A 86 -3.49 10.13 -7.71
CA CYS A 86 -2.70 10.65 -6.61
C CYS A 86 -1.22 10.76 -6.95
N LEU A 87 -0.62 9.71 -7.50
CA LEU A 87 0.80 9.72 -7.87
C LEU A 87 1.11 10.80 -8.91
N ALA A 88 0.28 10.94 -9.95
CA ALA A 88 0.43 12.01 -10.93
C ALA A 88 0.36 13.41 -10.28
N SER A 89 -0.58 13.62 -9.36
CA SER A 89 -0.69 14.89 -8.62
C SER A 89 0.50 15.13 -7.70
N ILE A 90 1.03 14.10 -7.04
CA ILE A 90 2.21 14.20 -6.19
C ILE A 90 3.44 14.52 -7.05
N ALA A 91 3.64 13.83 -8.17
CA ALA A 91 4.77 14.05 -9.07
C ALA A 91 4.81 15.50 -9.56
N HIS A 92 3.66 16.04 -9.98
CA HIS A 92 3.55 17.45 -10.39
C HIS A 92 3.87 18.44 -9.26
N ARG A 93 3.48 18.17 -8.01
CA ARG A 93 3.77 19.06 -6.87
C ARG A 93 5.24 19.04 -6.45
N MET A 94 5.92 17.95 -6.70
CA MET A 94 7.31 17.74 -6.31
C MET A 94 8.30 18.11 -7.43
N GLU A 95 7.80 18.73 -8.52
CA GLU A 95 8.60 19.17 -9.67
C GLU A 95 9.44 18.06 -10.30
N PHE A 96 8.97 16.80 -10.22
CA PHE A 96 9.64 15.72 -10.94
C PHE A 96 9.46 15.93 -12.45
N PRO A 97 10.55 15.91 -13.26
CA PRO A 97 10.44 16.00 -14.71
C PRO A 97 9.64 14.79 -15.20
N VAL A 98 8.42 15.01 -15.67
CA VAL A 98 7.67 14.00 -16.41
C VAL A 98 8.22 14.04 -17.82
N GLU A 99 9.22 13.21 -18.12
CA GLU A 99 9.74 13.13 -19.49
C GLU A 99 8.62 12.71 -20.45
N ASN A 100 8.46 13.54 -21.49
CA ASN A 100 7.40 13.46 -22.47
C ASN A 100 7.39 12.08 -23.15
N GLY A 101 6.32 11.30 -22.91
CA GLY A 101 6.02 10.13 -23.75
C GLY A 101 5.75 8.82 -23.01
N SER A 102 6.03 8.73 -21.70
CA SER A 102 5.65 7.56 -20.90
C SER A 102 4.41 7.87 -20.06
N ASN A 103 3.49 6.91 -19.92
CA ASN A 103 2.33 7.05 -19.04
C ASN A 103 2.83 7.53 -17.65
N PRO A 104 2.24 8.56 -17.01
CA PRO A 104 2.65 9.00 -15.67
C PRO A 104 2.69 7.85 -14.68
N LEU A 105 1.88 6.80 -14.89
CA LEU A 105 1.99 5.52 -14.21
C LEU A 105 3.28 4.78 -14.50
N GLN A 106 3.71 4.66 -15.75
CA GLN A 106 4.95 4.00 -16.12
C GLN A 106 6.15 4.75 -15.58
N PHE A 107 6.20 6.08 -15.61
CA PHE A 107 7.35 6.80 -15.05
C PHE A 107 7.31 6.83 -13.52
N SER A 108 6.12 6.99 -12.91
CA SER A 108 5.96 6.89 -11.45
C SER A 108 6.24 5.47 -10.97
N LEU A 109 5.79 4.44 -11.67
CA LEU A 109 6.09 3.05 -11.36
C LEU A 109 7.55 2.76 -11.66
N GLN A 110 8.14 3.08 -12.81
CA GLN A 110 9.57 2.84 -13.12
C GLN A 110 10.53 3.59 -12.16
N SER A 111 10.17 4.81 -11.74
CA SER A 111 10.98 5.59 -10.79
C SER A 111 10.75 5.20 -9.32
N ILE A 112 9.52 4.84 -8.94
CA ILE A 112 9.17 4.39 -7.56
C ILE A 112 9.36 2.87 -7.40
N GLY A 113 9.45 2.14 -8.49
CA GLY A 113 9.46 0.69 -8.60
C GLY A 113 10.00 0.30 -9.97
N GLN A 114 11.32 0.38 -10.13
CA GLN A 114 12.02 -0.18 -11.29
C GLN A 114 11.45 -1.56 -11.61
N ALA A 115 10.64 -1.59 -12.67
CA ALA A 115 9.85 -2.72 -13.10
C ALA A 115 10.60 -3.34 -14.27
N GLU A 116 11.60 -4.16 -13.94
CA GLU A 116 12.01 -5.29 -14.77
C GLU A 116 12.43 -6.41 -13.82
N SER A 117 11.45 -7.25 -13.47
CA SER A 117 11.57 -8.66 -13.11
C SER A 117 10.42 -9.05 -12.20
N HIS A 118 9.91 -10.26 -12.39
CA HIS A 118 9.00 -10.97 -11.49
C HIS A 118 9.61 -11.25 -10.09
N GLN A 119 10.56 -10.42 -9.64
CA GLN A 119 11.48 -10.61 -8.53
C GLN A 119 11.52 -9.42 -7.55
N ASN A 120 10.83 -8.31 -7.87
CA ASN A 120 10.93 -7.08 -7.08
C ASN A 120 9.81 -6.99 -6.02
N ASN A 121 9.90 -7.82 -4.98
CA ASN A 121 9.02 -7.75 -3.81
C ASN A 121 9.10 -6.34 -3.17
N GLY A 122 7.96 -5.78 -2.77
CA GLY A 122 7.86 -4.53 -2.00
C GLY A 122 7.49 -3.27 -2.80
N TRP A 123 7.10 -3.38 -4.07
CA TRP A 123 6.67 -2.22 -4.88
C TRP A 123 5.40 -1.55 -4.33
N LEU A 124 4.49 -2.30 -3.72
CA LEU A 124 3.24 -1.78 -3.19
C LEU A 124 3.50 -0.85 -2.02
N GLY A 125 4.45 -1.19 -1.14
CA GLY A 125 4.89 -0.31 -0.06
C GLY A 125 5.43 1.02 -0.59
N LYS A 126 6.18 1.00 -1.70
CA LYS A 126 6.73 2.20 -2.34
C LYS A 126 5.65 3.09 -2.96
N VAL A 127 4.57 2.51 -3.50
CA VAL A 127 3.40 3.25 -4.01
C VAL A 127 2.54 3.82 -2.87
N VAL A 128 2.29 3.03 -1.84
CA VAL A 128 1.42 3.39 -0.71
C VAL A 128 2.00 4.56 0.09
N ARG A 129 3.30 4.55 0.36
CA ARG A 129 3.98 5.51 1.23
C ARG A 129 3.78 6.98 0.83
N PRO A 130 4.03 7.42 -0.42
CA PRO A 130 3.82 8.81 -0.82
C PRO A 130 2.35 9.23 -0.71
N ILE A 131 1.40 8.36 -1.06
CA ILE A 131 -0.03 8.64 -0.97
C ILE A 131 -0.45 8.87 0.50
N VAL A 132 0.00 8.01 1.41
CA VAL A 132 -0.31 8.14 2.84
C VAL A 132 0.35 9.39 3.43
N ASN A 133 1.62 9.64 3.11
CA ASN A 133 2.36 10.78 3.63
C ASN A 133 1.78 12.12 3.18
N MET A 134 1.20 12.18 1.97
CA MET A 134 0.48 13.35 1.46
C MET A 134 -0.95 13.47 1.98
N ASN A 135 -1.36 12.60 2.93
CA ASN A 135 -2.71 12.53 3.48
C ASN A 135 -3.80 12.34 2.41
N LEU A 136 -3.46 11.62 1.33
CA LEU A 136 -4.35 11.27 0.21
C LEU A 136 -4.89 9.83 0.36
N TRP A 137 -4.70 9.19 1.50
CA TRP A 137 -5.16 7.80 1.66
C TRP A 137 -6.67 7.74 1.93
N VAL A 138 -7.42 7.11 1.01
CA VAL A 138 -8.86 6.85 1.19
C VAL A 138 -9.04 5.64 2.10
N GLN A 139 -9.90 5.77 3.12
CA GLN A 139 -10.26 4.63 3.96
C GLN A 139 -11.06 3.60 3.15
N THR A 140 -10.38 2.56 2.70
CA THR A 140 -11.05 1.38 2.14
C THR A 140 -11.37 0.43 3.29
N ARG A 141 -12.61 0.46 3.81
CA ARG A 141 -13.04 -0.57 4.76
C ARG A 141 -13.08 -1.90 4.02
N SER A 142 -12.31 -2.86 4.50
CA SER A 142 -12.20 -4.19 3.87
C SER A 142 -13.51 -4.99 3.96
N ALA A 143 -14.47 -4.61 4.81
CA ALA A 143 -15.77 -5.23 4.94
C ALA A 143 -16.84 -4.13 5.05
N PHE A 144 -17.93 -4.27 4.28
CA PHE A 144 -19.21 -3.71 4.71
C PHE A 144 -19.54 -4.35 6.07
N LEU A 145 -19.80 -3.53 7.08
CA LEU A 145 -20.57 -4.00 8.22
C LEU A 145 -21.96 -4.22 7.64
N SER A 146 -22.39 -5.47 7.52
CA SER A 146 -23.82 -5.77 7.38
C SER A 146 -24.51 -5.19 8.61
N GLU A 147 -25.57 -4.42 8.37
CA GLU A 147 -26.46 -3.89 9.42
C GLU A 147 -27.06 -4.99 10.30
#